data_AF-A0A701V6E3-F1
#
_entry.id   AF-A0A701V6E3-F1
#
_cell.length_a   1.000
_cell.length_b   1.000
_cell.length_c   1.000
_cell.angle_alpha   90.00
_cell.angle_beta   90.00
_cell.angle_gamma   90.00
#
_symmetry.space_group_name_H-M   'P 1'
#
loop_
_entity.id
_entity.type
_entity.pdbx_description
1 polymer ?
#
loop_
_entity_poly.entity_id
_entity_poly.type
_entity_poly.pdbx_seq_one_letter_code
_entity_poly.pdbx_strand_id
1 'polypeptide(L)' 'LNAIREAVAEMCASLDIAFVDVSDVVNTANKGLYTGSDMVHPSDAGHIYRGVQMAIRVSELL' A
#
# COMPACT_ATOMS: atom_id res chain seq x y z
N LEU A 1 13.10 -2.13 4.49
CA LEU A 1 11.68 -2.18 4.11
C LEU A 1 11.34 -3.46 3.34
N ASN A 2 12.10 -3.79 2.28
CA ASN A 2 11.83 -4.97 1.45
C ASN A 2 11.80 -6.30 2.22
N ALA A 3 12.77 -6.53 3.12
CA ALA A 3 12.80 -7.74 3.94
C ALA A 3 11.55 -7.93 4.83
N ILE A 4 10.97 -6.84 5.36
CA ILE A 4 9.72 -6.92 6.16
C ILE A 4 8.55 -7.28 5.25
N ARG A 5 8.45 -6.63 4.08
CA ARG A 5 7.41 -6.92 3.09
C ARG A 5 7.46 -8.37 2.63
N GLU A 6 8.65 -8.86 2.29
CA GLU A 6 8.91 -10.24 1.86
C GLU A 6 8.52 -11.24 2.95
N ALA A 7 8.93 -11.01 4.20
CA ALA A 7 8.56 -11.87 5.32
C ALA A 7 7.03 -11.92 5.57
N VAL A 8 6.33 -10.78 5.43
CA VAL A 8 4.86 -10.74 5.57
C VAL A 8 4.18 -11.47 4.40
N ALA A 9 4.67 -11.27 3.17
CA ALA A 9 4.13 -11.97 2.00
C ALA A 9 4.30 -13.50 2.12
N GLU A 10 5.47 -13.97 2.57
CA GLU A 10 5.74 -15.38 2.84
C GLU A 10 4.81 -15.94 3.93
N MET A 11 4.64 -15.20 5.04
CA MET A 11 3.71 -15.59 6.10
C MET A 11 2.27 -15.71 5.58
N CYS A 12 1.77 -14.73 4.83
CA CYS A 12 0.45 -14.77 4.21
C CYS A 12 0.28 -16.00 3.30
N ALA A 13 1.27 -16.30 2.46
CA ALA A 13 1.25 -17.46 1.59
C ALA A 13 1.19 -18.78 2.38
N SER A 14 1.91 -18.89 3.51
CA SER A 14 1.88 -20.08 4.37
C SER A 14 0.53 -20.32 5.07
N LEU A 15 -0.29 -19.28 5.17
CA LEU A 15 -1.60 -19.31 5.83
C LEU A 15 -2.77 -19.35 4.83
N ASP A 16 -2.50 -19.44 3.53
CA ASP A 16 -3.50 -19.29 2.46
C ASP A 16 -4.30 -17.99 2.57
N ILE A 17 -3.61 -16.90 2.94
CA ILE A 17 -4.16 -15.55 3.04
C ILE A 17 -3.64 -14.73 1.87
N ALA A 18 -4.53 -14.07 1.15
CA ALA A 18 -4.14 -13.18 0.06
C ALA A 18 -3.34 -11.97 0.59
N PHE A 19 -2.17 -11.73 0.00
CA PHE A 19 -1.32 -10.58 0.34
C PHE A 19 -1.58 -9.42 -0.62
N VAL A 20 -2.18 -8.34 -0.11
CA VAL A 20 -2.44 -7.11 -0.88
C VAL A 20 -1.24 -6.17 -0.76
N ASP A 21 -0.37 -6.17 -1.78
CA ASP A 21 0.83 -5.34 -1.78
C ASP A 21 0.51 -3.89 -2.23
N VAL A 22 0.59 -2.96 -1.28
CA VAL A 22 0.45 -1.51 -1.51
C VAL A 22 1.80 -0.77 -1.47
N SER A 23 2.91 -1.50 -1.54
CA SER A 23 4.23 -0.89 -1.66
C SER A 23 4.32 -0.02 -2.91
N ASP A 24 5.10 1.05 -2.81
CA ASP A 24 5.37 2.02 -3.88
C ASP A 24 4.17 2.77 -4.47
N VAL A 25 2.94 2.50 -3.98
CA VAL A 25 1.74 3.27 -4.34
C VAL A 25 1.93 4.76 -4.07
N VAL A 26 2.46 5.07 -2.89
CA VAL A 26 3.00 6.40 -2.54
C VAL A 26 4.51 6.28 -2.45
N ASN A 27 5.23 7.04 -3.26
CA ASN A 27 6.66 6.97 -3.44
C ASN A 27 7.29 8.36 -3.57
N THR A 28 8.61 8.43 -3.77
CA THR A 28 9.32 9.72 -3.85
C THR A 28 8.79 10.64 -4.96
N ALA A 29 8.26 10.08 -6.04
CA ALA A 29 7.75 10.85 -7.17
C ALA A 29 6.38 11.49 -6.90
N ASN A 30 5.54 10.88 -6.06
CA ASN A 30 4.17 11.33 -5.84
C ASN A 30 3.82 11.67 -4.39
N LYS A 31 4.72 11.45 -3.41
CA LYS A 31 4.43 11.69 -1.99
C LYS A 31 4.02 13.13 -1.70
N GLY A 32 4.55 14.10 -2.42
CA GLY A 32 4.15 15.51 -2.28
C GLY A 32 2.69 15.80 -2.64
N LEU A 33 2.03 14.91 -3.38
CA LEU A 33 0.60 15.01 -3.71
C LEU A 33 -0.28 14.33 -2.66
N TYR A 34 0.21 13.24 -2.06
CA TYR A 34 -0.61 12.30 -1.29
C TYR A 34 -0.25 12.22 0.20
N THR A 35 0.67 13.05 0.68
CA THR A 35 1.02 13.13 2.11
C THR A 35 0.82 14.54 2.64
N GLY A 36 0.66 14.65 3.96
CA GLY A 36 0.63 15.91 4.68
C GLY A 36 2.03 16.51 4.82
N SER A 37 2.14 17.54 5.67
CA SER A 37 3.39 18.30 5.84
C SER A 37 4.57 17.47 6.35
N ASP A 38 4.32 16.33 6.99
CA ASP A 38 5.37 15.44 7.50
C ASP A 38 5.89 14.43 6.47
N MET A 39 5.34 14.41 5.26
CA MET A 39 5.72 13.51 4.17
C MET A 39 5.55 12.02 4.50
N VAL A 40 4.75 11.69 5.52
CA VAL A 40 4.51 10.32 6.01
C VAL A 40 3.02 10.02 6.10
N HIS A 41 2.25 10.88 6.77
CA HIS A 41 0.82 10.67 6.93
C HIS A 41 0.09 11.13 5.66
N PRO A 42 -0.96 10.40 5.23
CA PRO A 42 -1.75 10.80 4.09
C PRO A 42 -2.43 12.16 4.31
N SER A 43 -2.52 12.96 3.24
CA SER A 43 -3.46 14.08 3.18
C SER A 43 -4.88 13.56 2.89
N ASP A 44 -5.87 14.46 2.80
CA ASP A 44 -7.23 14.09 2.36
C ASP A 44 -7.21 13.38 1.00
N ALA A 45 -6.46 13.93 0.04
CA ALA A 45 -6.25 13.30 -1.27
C ALA A 45 -5.49 11.96 -1.14
N GLY A 46 -4.54 11.89 -0.21
CA GLY A 46 -3.81 10.66 0.11
C GLY A 46 -4.71 9.53 0.63
N HIS A 47 -5.67 9.85 1.50
CA HIS A 47 -6.63 8.88 1.99
C HIS A 47 -7.47 8.29 0.86
N ILE A 48 -7.99 9.14 -0.03
CA ILE A 48 -8.78 8.72 -1.19
C ILE A 48 -7.93 7.86 -2.13
N TYR A 49 -6.74 8.34 -2.51
CA TYR A 49 -5.86 7.65 -3.42
C TYR A 49 -5.44 6.27 -2.88
N ARG A 50 -5.04 6.17 -1.60
CA ARG A 50 -4.70 4.87 -1.00
C ARG A 50 -5.92 3.94 -0.95
N GLY A 51 -7.10 4.46 -0.61
CA GLY A 51 -8.33 3.67 -0.61
C GLY A 51 -8.66 3.06 -1.98
N VAL A 52 -8.57 3.85 -3.05
CA VAL A 52 -8.78 3.38 -4.43
C VAL A 52 -7.75 2.32 -4.82
N GLN A 53 -6.48 2.55 -4.52
CA GLN A 53 -5.39 1.61 -4.85
C GLN A 53 -5.53 0.28 -4.12
N MET A 54 -6.01 0.29 -2.87
CA MET A 54 -6.38 -0.93 -2.14
C MET A 54 -7.59 -1.63 -2.79
N ALA A 55 -8.66 -0.90 -3.11
CA ALA A 55 -9.86 -1.46 -3.71
C ALA A 55 -9.58 -2.17 -5.05
N ILE A 56 -8.78 -1.56 -5.92
CA ILE A 56 -8.36 -2.16 -7.20
C ILE A 56 -7.66 -3.51 -6.97
N ARG A 57 -6.66 -3.55 -6.09
CA ARG A 57 -5.88 -4.77 -5.82
C ARG A 57 -6.71 -5.86 -5.16
N VAL A 58 -7.62 -5.49 -4.24
CA VAL A 58 -8.55 -6.45 -3.64
C VAL A 58 -9.49 -7.02 -4.71
N SER A 59 -9.92 -6.21 -5.68
CA SER A 59 -10.80 -6.69 -6.76
C SER A 59 -10.13 -7.67 -7.72
N GLU A 60 -8.80 -7.67 -7.82
CA GLU A 60 -8.02 -8.63 -8.63
C GLU A 60 -7.93 -10.02 -7.97
N LEU A 61 -8.34 -10.14 -6.71
CA LEU A 61 -8.34 -11.39 -5.94
C LEU A 61 -9.72 -12.09 -5.90
N LEU A 62 -10.75 -11.47 -6.47
CA LEU A 62 -12.13 -11.96 -6.54
C LEU A 62 -12.44 -12.51 -7.94
#